data_AF-A0AAX2EQ25-F1
#
_entry.id   AF-A0AAX2EQ25-F1
#
_cell.length_a   1.000
_cell.length_b   1.000
_cell.length_c   1.000
_cell.angle_alpha   90.00
_cell.angle_beta   90.00
_cell.angle_gamma   90.00
#
_symmetry.space_group_name_H-M   'P 1'
#
loop_
_entity.id
_entity.type
_entity.pdbx_description
1 polymer ?
#
loop_
_entity_poly.entity_id
_entity_poly.type
_entity_poly.pdbx_seq_one_letter_code
_entity_poly.pdbx_strand_id
1 'polypeptide(L)'
;MIANSSTTIRFLLASRQCELNSLRYLLQRGELVGKISQLVHMLQRERGTSNMFLCAAEGQFADELSQRARDVAGAQAPLLAQLDTLESQIAASPQASRLFSHVASVIYALSLLPALRQQIRQRKLPLPQAMSFFNDIIRHLLSLVFELTDTAAEPDISRALIAMFSFMQGKEFAGQERAIAAAAFAAGQFSEETRQKLLDLIERQERCFATFADFADEPHRLRWQQMQTDSQFERLRRIACTGREGFAADSGLRWFALATQRIDAMKIEEDALAQTLMAHCRARIAAAEQASHQQQADIESLMPQPEEEESRYSVFIDNHGWLESGGVRPQLGRSLLTLVQQQSRRLQALDTELAALRETLNERKQIERAKSLLMQHRQLSEEEAYKTLRSMAMNQNKKLVEIAGAMLAVADVFPLPPKE
;
A
#
# COMPACT_ATOMS: atom_id res chain seq x y z
N MET A 1 9.00 30.11 28.90
CA MET A 1 8.98 28.68 29.27
C MET A 1 10.07 28.47 30.31
N ILE A 2 9.79 27.78 31.42
CA ILE A 2 10.77 27.55 32.50
C ILE A 2 11.10 26.06 32.51
N ALA A 3 12.38 25.70 32.44
CA ALA A 3 12.81 24.30 32.47
C ALA A 3 12.66 23.73 33.90
N ASN A 4 11.62 22.96 34.14
CA ASN A 4 11.32 22.33 35.42
C ASN A 4 10.65 20.96 35.24
N SER A 5 10.44 20.21 36.33
CA SER A 5 9.82 18.88 36.31
C SER A 5 8.43 18.89 35.68
N SER A 6 7.60 19.90 35.96
CA SER A 6 6.28 20.09 35.35
C SER A 6 6.37 20.23 33.82
N THR A 7 7.32 21.02 33.33
CA THR A 7 7.55 21.20 31.90
C THR A 7 8.07 19.92 31.24
N THR A 8 8.90 19.14 31.95
CA THR A 8 9.40 17.83 31.48
C THR A 8 8.26 16.82 31.34
N ILE A 9 7.40 16.71 32.37
CA ILE A 9 6.20 15.88 32.36
C ILE A 9 5.29 16.27 31.20
N ARG A 10 5.04 17.56 31.02
CA ARG A 10 4.20 18.08 29.92
C ARG A 10 4.72 17.65 28.54
N PHE A 11 6.04 17.68 28.31
CA PHE A 11 6.61 17.24 27.04
C PHE A 11 6.60 15.71 26.85
N LEU A 12 6.76 14.94 27.93
CA LEU A 12 6.60 13.48 27.88
C LEU A 12 5.15 13.08 27.53
N LEU A 13 4.17 13.73 28.13
CA LEU A 13 2.74 13.53 27.81
C LEU A 13 2.42 13.99 26.38
N ALA A 14 2.96 15.13 25.95
CA ALA A 14 2.79 15.61 24.57
C ALA A 14 3.37 14.63 23.55
N SER A 15 4.56 14.05 23.81
CA SER A 15 5.17 13.03 22.96
C SER A 15 4.27 11.79 22.82
N ARG A 16 3.69 11.31 23.92
CA ARG A 16 2.71 10.20 23.91
C ARG A 16 1.44 10.54 23.15
N GLN A 17 0.91 11.75 23.33
CA GLN A 17 -0.27 12.20 22.60
C GLN A 17 0.00 12.25 21.09
N CYS A 18 1.20 12.66 20.68
CA CYS A 18 1.63 12.61 19.28
C CYS A 18 1.69 11.17 18.74
N GLU A 19 2.22 10.22 19.51
CA GLU A 19 2.24 8.78 19.16
C GLU A 19 0.81 8.24 18.95
N LEU A 20 -0.10 8.51 19.88
CA LEU A 20 -1.51 8.12 19.78
C LEU A 20 -2.22 8.73 18.56
N ASN A 21 -2.00 10.01 18.32
CA ASN A 21 -2.57 10.69 17.16
C ASN A 21 -2.03 10.09 15.85
N SER A 22 -0.75 9.74 15.79
CA SER A 22 -0.14 9.06 14.63
C SER A 22 -0.78 7.69 14.37
N LEU A 23 -1.00 6.89 15.41
CA LEU A 23 -1.63 5.57 15.29
C LEU A 23 -3.10 5.65 14.84
N ARG A 24 -3.87 6.59 15.39
CA ARG A 24 -5.27 6.83 14.96
C ARG A 24 -5.34 7.25 13.50
N TYR A 25 -4.39 8.09 13.07
CA TYR A 25 -4.27 8.51 11.69
C TYR A 25 -3.91 7.34 10.75
N LEU A 26 -3.03 6.43 11.21
CA LEU A 26 -2.69 5.21 10.48
C LEU A 26 -3.88 4.25 10.35
N LEU A 27 -4.73 4.15 11.38
CA LEU A 27 -5.98 3.37 11.32
C LEU A 27 -6.92 3.92 10.24
N GLN A 28 -7.17 5.23 10.23
CA GLN A 28 -8.02 5.90 9.23
C GLN A 28 -7.48 5.70 7.80
N ARG A 29 -6.16 5.76 7.62
CA ARG A 29 -5.50 5.49 6.34
C ARG A 29 -5.66 4.03 5.91
N GLY A 30 -5.54 3.07 6.83
CA GLY A 30 -5.74 1.67 6.48
C GLY A 30 -7.19 1.31 6.14
N GLU A 31 -8.18 2.00 6.71
CA GLU A 31 -9.58 1.90 6.26
C GLU A 31 -9.73 2.38 4.80
N LEU A 32 -9.06 3.48 4.45
CA LEU A 32 -9.03 3.99 3.08
C LEU A 32 -8.36 2.98 2.13
N VAL A 33 -7.25 2.35 2.55
CA VAL A 33 -6.60 1.27 1.79
C VAL A 33 -7.55 0.09 1.56
N GLY A 34 -8.34 -0.30 2.56
CA GLY A 34 -9.37 -1.34 2.42
C GLY A 34 -10.44 -0.98 1.36
N LYS A 35 -10.90 0.27 1.32
CA LYS A 35 -11.83 0.73 0.28
C LYS A 35 -11.21 0.76 -1.10
N ILE A 36 -9.95 1.19 -1.20
CA ILE A 36 -9.20 1.15 -2.47
C ILE A 36 -9.07 -0.30 -2.96
N SER A 37 -8.70 -1.23 -2.08
CA SER A 37 -8.62 -2.68 -2.38
C SER A 37 -9.95 -3.21 -2.93
N GLN A 38 -11.07 -2.86 -2.31
CA GLN A 38 -12.40 -3.27 -2.77
C GLN A 38 -12.72 -2.72 -4.16
N LEU A 39 -12.45 -1.43 -4.42
CA LEU A 39 -12.68 -0.83 -5.73
C LEU A 39 -11.78 -1.45 -6.81
N VAL A 40 -10.50 -1.68 -6.51
CA VAL A 40 -9.56 -2.38 -7.40
C VAL A 40 -10.12 -3.74 -7.78
N HIS A 41 -10.61 -4.53 -6.80
CA HIS A 41 -11.18 -5.83 -7.09
C HIS A 41 -12.44 -5.75 -7.99
N MET A 42 -13.34 -4.79 -7.75
CA MET A 42 -14.51 -4.60 -8.62
C MET A 42 -14.12 -4.22 -10.06
N LEU A 43 -13.13 -3.33 -10.23
CA LEU A 43 -12.59 -2.97 -11.54
C LEU A 43 -11.91 -4.16 -12.23
N GLN A 44 -11.20 -5.02 -11.49
CA GLN A 44 -10.61 -6.25 -12.02
C GLN A 44 -11.68 -7.22 -12.53
N ARG A 45 -12.84 -7.31 -11.85
CA ARG A 45 -13.98 -8.10 -12.32
C ARG A 45 -14.61 -7.49 -13.56
N GLU A 46 -14.82 -6.18 -13.58
CA GLU A 46 -15.35 -5.46 -14.75
C GLU A 46 -14.43 -5.60 -15.97
N ARG A 47 -13.11 -5.46 -15.80
CA ARG A 47 -12.11 -5.73 -16.85
C ARG A 47 -12.24 -7.15 -17.39
N GLY A 48 -12.35 -8.14 -16.51
CA GLY A 48 -12.49 -9.55 -16.89
C GLY A 48 -13.74 -9.80 -17.71
N THR A 49 -14.90 -9.30 -17.26
CA THR A 49 -16.17 -9.42 -18.00
C THR A 49 -16.13 -8.65 -19.33
N SER A 50 -15.52 -7.46 -19.36
CA SER A 50 -15.33 -6.68 -20.58
C SER A 50 -14.46 -7.41 -21.61
N ASN A 51 -13.41 -8.09 -21.16
CA ASN A 51 -12.58 -8.92 -22.02
C ASN A 51 -13.38 -10.05 -22.66
N MET A 52 -14.15 -10.78 -21.85
CA MET A 52 -15.00 -11.87 -22.34
C MET A 52 -16.08 -11.35 -23.30
N PHE A 53 -16.72 -10.23 -22.98
CA PHE A 53 -17.71 -9.58 -23.85
C PHE A 53 -17.14 -9.24 -25.23
N LEU A 54 -15.92 -8.69 -25.29
CA LEU A 54 -15.27 -8.27 -26.54
C LEU A 54 -14.75 -9.47 -27.35
N CYS A 55 -14.38 -10.57 -26.70
CA CYS A 55 -13.96 -11.81 -27.36
C CYS A 55 -15.13 -12.70 -27.83
N ALA A 56 -16.29 -12.58 -27.19
CA ALA A 56 -17.46 -13.41 -27.44
C ALA A 56 -18.31 -12.92 -28.64
N ALA A 57 -19.21 -13.80 -29.10
CA ALA A 57 -20.26 -13.45 -30.08
C ALA A 57 -21.20 -12.35 -29.53
N GLU A 58 -21.90 -11.64 -30.42
CA GLU A 58 -22.76 -10.51 -30.05
C GLU A 58 -23.84 -10.92 -29.02
N GLY A 59 -24.05 -10.07 -28.01
CA GLY A 59 -25.07 -10.23 -26.97
C GLY A 59 -24.66 -11.02 -25.72
N GLN A 60 -23.59 -11.81 -25.75
CA GLN A 60 -23.11 -12.52 -24.56
C GLN A 60 -22.48 -11.56 -23.54
N PHE A 61 -22.68 -11.78 -22.23
CA PHE A 61 -22.10 -10.99 -21.12
C PHE A 61 -22.65 -9.56 -20.93
N ALA A 62 -23.69 -9.14 -21.66
CA ALA A 62 -24.22 -7.77 -21.58
C ALA A 62 -24.87 -7.42 -20.22
N ASP A 63 -25.60 -8.38 -19.64
CA ASP A 63 -26.22 -8.23 -18.32
C ASP A 63 -25.15 -8.21 -17.22
N GLU A 64 -24.16 -9.10 -17.32
CA GLU A 64 -23.01 -9.15 -16.43
C GLU A 64 -22.24 -7.83 -16.45
N LEU A 65 -22.01 -7.22 -17.62
CA LEU A 65 -21.36 -5.90 -17.71
C LEU A 65 -22.15 -4.83 -16.95
N SER A 66 -23.48 -4.84 -17.09
CA SER A 66 -24.34 -3.89 -16.39
C SER A 66 -24.31 -4.13 -14.87
N GLN A 67 -24.23 -5.39 -14.43
CA GLN A 67 -24.01 -5.71 -13.02
C GLN A 67 -22.63 -5.23 -12.55
N ARG A 68 -21.55 -5.46 -13.30
CA ARG A 68 -20.20 -5.01 -12.93
C ARG A 68 -20.09 -3.50 -12.80
N ALA A 69 -20.75 -2.76 -13.68
CA ALA A 69 -20.79 -1.30 -13.58
C ALA A 69 -21.47 -0.84 -12.27
N ARG A 70 -22.53 -1.53 -11.82
CA ARG A 70 -23.18 -1.28 -10.52
C ARG A 70 -22.29 -1.65 -9.35
N ASP A 71 -21.62 -2.81 -9.41
CA ASP A 71 -20.68 -3.26 -8.38
C ASP A 71 -19.54 -2.23 -8.17
N VAL A 72 -18.97 -1.71 -9.27
CA VAL A 72 -17.94 -0.67 -9.24
C VAL A 72 -18.48 0.63 -8.66
N ALA A 73 -19.68 1.07 -9.07
CA ALA A 73 -20.30 2.28 -8.50
C ALA A 73 -20.53 2.16 -6.99
N GLY A 74 -20.96 0.98 -6.53
CA GLY A 74 -21.15 0.68 -5.10
C GLY A 74 -19.85 0.72 -4.31
N ALA A 75 -18.73 0.28 -4.88
CA ALA A 75 -17.41 0.37 -4.25
C ALA A 75 -16.78 1.78 -4.34
N GLN A 76 -17.09 2.53 -5.39
CA GLN A 76 -16.57 3.88 -5.64
C GLN A 76 -17.14 4.91 -4.66
N ALA A 77 -18.44 4.86 -4.35
CA ALA A 77 -19.08 5.88 -3.53
C ALA A 77 -18.49 6.00 -2.10
N PRO A 78 -18.27 4.91 -1.34
CA PRO A 78 -17.63 4.98 -0.02
C PRO A 78 -16.18 5.48 -0.04
N LEU A 79 -15.46 5.25 -1.15
CA LEU A 79 -14.10 5.74 -1.35
C LEU A 79 -14.10 7.26 -1.53
N LEU A 80 -14.92 7.78 -2.45
CA LEU A 80 -15.02 9.21 -2.71
C LEU A 80 -15.43 9.99 -1.46
N ALA A 81 -16.44 9.52 -0.73
CA ALA A 81 -16.87 10.17 0.52
C ALA A 81 -15.75 10.27 1.57
N GLN A 82 -14.84 9.27 1.64
CA GLN A 82 -13.71 9.32 2.55
C GLN A 82 -12.59 10.23 2.05
N LEU A 83 -12.37 10.31 0.74
CA LEU A 83 -11.42 11.25 0.14
C LEU A 83 -11.86 12.71 0.35
N ASP A 84 -13.15 13.01 0.24
CA ASP A 84 -13.70 14.33 0.54
C ASP A 84 -13.47 14.71 2.01
N THR A 85 -13.68 13.76 2.93
CA THR A 85 -13.39 13.97 4.35
C THR A 85 -11.90 14.23 4.59
N LEU A 86 -11.03 13.48 3.90
CA LEU A 86 -9.58 13.60 4.01
C LEU A 86 -9.08 14.97 3.50
N GLU A 87 -9.68 15.50 2.44
CA GLU A 87 -9.39 16.83 1.91
C GLU A 87 -9.56 17.91 2.99
N SER A 88 -10.69 17.88 3.70
CA SER A 88 -11.00 18.84 4.77
C SER A 88 -10.02 18.79 5.96
N GLN A 89 -9.39 17.63 6.21
CA GLN A 89 -8.52 17.40 7.37
C GLN A 89 -7.04 17.71 7.10
N ILE A 90 -6.58 17.56 5.85
CA ILE A 90 -5.14 17.54 5.51
C ILE A 90 -4.71 18.76 4.68
N ALA A 91 -5.64 19.61 4.22
CA ALA A 91 -5.35 20.75 3.34
C ALA A 91 -4.20 21.68 3.80
N ALA A 92 -3.89 21.73 5.11
CA ALA A 92 -2.80 22.53 5.66
C ALA A 92 -1.42 21.83 5.73
N SER A 93 -1.29 20.54 5.36
CA SER A 93 -0.02 19.80 5.47
C SER A 93 0.85 19.93 4.21
N PRO A 94 2.17 20.21 4.31
CA PRO A 94 3.08 20.27 3.17
C PRO A 94 3.15 18.97 2.34
N GLN A 95 2.89 17.82 2.99
CA GLN A 95 2.91 16.51 2.35
C GLN A 95 1.63 16.23 1.53
N ALA A 96 0.61 17.08 1.66
CA ALA A 96 -0.71 16.88 1.06
C ALA A 96 -0.73 17.07 -0.46
N SER A 97 0.12 17.94 -1.01
CA SER A 97 0.12 18.26 -2.46
C SER A 97 0.32 17.02 -3.34
N ARG A 98 1.25 16.13 -2.95
CA ARG A 98 1.50 14.88 -3.68
C ARG A 98 0.32 13.92 -3.59
N LEU A 99 -0.23 13.75 -2.38
CA LEU A 99 -1.39 12.91 -2.15
C LEU A 99 -2.58 13.39 -3.00
N PHE A 100 -2.88 14.69 -2.97
CA PHE A 100 -3.96 15.27 -3.75
C PHE A 100 -3.75 15.17 -5.27
N SER A 101 -2.51 15.25 -5.76
CA SER A 101 -2.21 15.03 -7.18
C SER A 101 -2.55 13.59 -7.62
N HIS A 102 -2.27 12.59 -6.77
CA HIS A 102 -2.65 11.20 -7.04
C HIS A 102 -4.17 11.01 -6.94
N VAL A 103 -4.80 11.61 -5.93
CA VAL A 103 -6.26 11.58 -5.77
C VAL A 103 -6.96 12.20 -6.99
N ALA A 104 -6.50 13.36 -7.48
CA ALA A 104 -7.03 13.98 -8.69
C ALA A 104 -6.90 13.06 -9.92
N SER A 105 -5.76 12.38 -10.06
CA SER A 105 -5.55 11.41 -11.15
C SER A 105 -6.51 10.23 -11.07
N VAL A 106 -6.75 9.70 -9.86
CA VAL A 106 -7.74 8.63 -9.62
C VAL A 106 -9.16 9.12 -9.95
N ILE A 107 -9.57 10.28 -9.46
CA ILE A 107 -10.91 10.84 -9.69
C ILE A 107 -11.14 11.07 -11.18
N TYR A 108 -10.17 11.67 -11.87
CA TYR A 108 -10.24 11.89 -13.30
C TYR A 108 -10.37 10.55 -14.06
N ALA A 109 -9.52 9.57 -13.78
CA ALA A 109 -9.59 8.28 -14.43
C ALA A 109 -10.92 7.54 -14.20
N LEU A 110 -11.49 7.62 -12.98
CA LEU A 110 -12.80 7.06 -12.66
C LEU A 110 -13.95 7.79 -13.39
N SER A 111 -13.84 9.10 -13.59
CA SER A 111 -14.86 9.90 -14.30
C SER A 111 -15.05 9.51 -15.77
N LEU A 112 -14.03 8.88 -16.36
CA LEU A 112 -14.03 8.43 -17.75
C LEU A 112 -14.65 7.03 -17.95
N LEU A 113 -14.93 6.28 -16.87
CA LEU A 113 -15.55 4.95 -16.93
C LEU A 113 -16.88 4.89 -17.70
N PRO A 114 -17.83 5.85 -17.57
CA PRO A 114 -19.07 5.83 -18.33
C PRO A 114 -18.85 5.84 -19.84
N ALA A 115 -17.93 6.69 -20.33
CA ALA A 115 -17.59 6.77 -21.74
C ALA A 115 -16.92 5.48 -22.24
N LEU A 116 -15.97 4.94 -21.46
CA LEU A 116 -15.35 3.64 -21.75
C LEU A 116 -16.41 2.53 -21.89
N ARG A 117 -17.32 2.41 -20.92
CA ARG A 117 -18.38 1.40 -20.92
C ARG A 117 -19.28 1.51 -22.15
N GLN A 118 -19.60 2.72 -22.57
CA GLN A 118 -20.36 2.95 -23.79
C GLN A 118 -19.60 2.47 -25.03
N GLN A 119 -18.30 2.78 -25.15
CA GLN A 119 -17.48 2.34 -26.28
C GLN A 119 -17.30 0.81 -26.32
N ILE A 120 -17.15 0.17 -25.16
CA ILE A 120 -17.09 -1.30 -25.03
C ILE A 120 -18.41 -1.94 -25.48
N ARG A 121 -19.55 -1.45 -24.99
CA ARG A 121 -20.88 -1.96 -25.38
C ARG A 121 -21.13 -1.83 -26.88
N GLN A 122 -20.69 -0.72 -27.46
CA GLN A 122 -20.77 -0.48 -28.92
C GLN A 122 -19.70 -1.22 -29.72
N ARG A 123 -18.77 -1.94 -29.06
CA ARG A 123 -17.61 -2.62 -29.67
C ARG A 123 -16.75 -1.70 -30.56
N LYS A 124 -16.72 -0.41 -30.25
CA LYS A 124 -15.93 0.60 -30.99
C LYS A 124 -14.49 0.70 -30.52
N LEU A 125 -14.20 0.21 -29.32
CA LEU A 125 -12.88 0.26 -28.73
C LEU A 125 -12.15 -1.09 -28.94
N PRO A 126 -10.94 -1.10 -29.52
CA PRO A 126 -10.13 -2.30 -29.63
C PRO A 126 -9.84 -2.91 -28.25
N LEU A 127 -9.83 -4.25 -28.18
CA LEU A 127 -9.62 -4.98 -26.94
C LEU A 127 -8.37 -4.55 -26.15
N PRO A 128 -7.17 -4.40 -26.76
CA PRO A 128 -5.98 -3.97 -26.02
C PRO A 128 -6.14 -2.58 -25.39
N GLN A 129 -6.84 -1.65 -26.06
CA GLN A 129 -7.09 -0.31 -25.56
C GLN A 129 -8.05 -0.33 -24.36
N ALA A 130 -9.11 -1.13 -24.43
CA ALA A 130 -10.03 -1.33 -23.31
C ALA A 130 -9.31 -1.90 -22.08
N MET A 131 -8.45 -2.90 -22.28
CA MET A 131 -7.68 -3.52 -21.19
C MET A 131 -6.68 -2.53 -20.59
N SER A 132 -5.94 -1.78 -21.42
CA SER A 132 -5.00 -0.76 -20.96
C SER A 132 -5.68 0.26 -20.04
N PHE A 133 -6.86 0.73 -20.44
CA PHE A 133 -7.60 1.72 -19.66
C PHE A 133 -7.96 1.23 -18.25
N PHE A 134 -8.44 -0.01 -18.12
CA PHE A 134 -8.69 -0.61 -16.80
C PHE A 134 -7.41 -0.77 -15.99
N ASN A 135 -6.32 -1.22 -16.64
CA ASN A 135 -5.01 -1.36 -15.99
C ASN A 135 -4.54 -0.01 -15.43
N ASP A 136 -4.72 1.07 -16.19
CA ASP A 136 -4.32 2.42 -15.81
C ASP A 136 -5.10 2.94 -14.59
N ILE A 137 -6.43 2.74 -14.54
CA ILE A 137 -7.21 3.10 -13.34
C ILE A 137 -6.72 2.32 -12.12
N ILE A 138 -6.57 0.99 -12.26
CA ILE A 138 -6.14 0.13 -11.16
C ILE A 138 -4.74 0.54 -10.67
N ARG A 139 -3.83 0.86 -11.58
CA ARG A 139 -2.49 1.36 -11.25
C ARG A 139 -2.54 2.65 -10.45
N HIS A 140 -3.34 3.65 -10.85
CA HIS A 140 -3.48 4.89 -10.06
C HIS A 140 -4.01 4.62 -8.65
N LEU A 141 -4.95 3.69 -8.51
CA LEU A 141 -5.47 3.26 -7.21
C LEU A 141 -4.39 2.58 -6.35
N LEU A 142 -3.59 1.69 -6.93
CA LEU A 142 -2.47 1.04 -6.21
C LEU A 142 -1.37 2.03 -5.83
N SER A 143 -1.05 3.01 -6.69
CA SER A 143 -0.10 4.09 -6.37
C SER A 143 -0.61 4.97 -5.21
N LEU A 144 -1.92 5.18 -5.11
CA LEU A 144 -2.52 5.91 -3.99
C LEU A 144 -2.32 5.16 -2.66
N VAL A 145 -2.44 3.83 -2.65
CA VAL A 145 -2.12 3.01 -1.45
C VAL A 145 -0.71 3.28 -0.98
N PHE A 146 0.28 3.31 -1.88
CA PHE A 146 1.66 3.59 -1.51
C PHE A 146 1.84 4.95 -0.83
N GLU A 147 1.26 6.02 -1.37
CA GLU A 147 1.40 7.36 -0.79
C GLU A 147 0.70 7.47 0.58
N LEU A 148 -0.36 6.69 0.81
CA LEU A 148 -1.04 6.61 2.11
C LEU A 148 -0.24 5.84 3.17
N THR A 149 0.72 5.01 2.80
CA THR A 149 1.47 4.16 3.76
C THR A 149 2.76 4.77 4.30
N ASP A 150 3.17 5.94 3.81
CA ASP A 150 4.48 6.57 4.06
C ASP A 150 4.74 7.03 5.51
N THR A 151 3.73 6.96 6.38
CA THR A 151 3.80 7.53 7.75
C THR A 151 3.79 6.48 8.85
N ALA A 152 3.88 5.19 8.54
CA ALA A 152 3.87 4.15 9.57
C ALA A 152 5.14 4.25 10.45
N ALA A 153 4.93 4.38 11.76
CA ALA A 153 5.98 4.49 12.78
C ALA A 153 6.08 3.22 13.65
N GLU A 154 5.47 2.11 13.22
CA GLU A 154 5.43 0.85 13.98
C GLU A 154 5.84 -0.32 13.07
N PRO A 155 6.82 -1.15 13.49
CA PRO A 155 7.36 -2.25 12.68
C PRO A 155 6.31 -3.25 12.19
N ASP A 156 5.45 -3.75 13.08
CA ASP A 156 4.41 -4.73 12.73
C ASP A 156 3.45 -4.20 11.67
N ILE A 157 3.08 -2.91 11.79
CA ILE A 157 2.18 -2.26 10.85
C ILE A 157 2.88 -2.06 9.50
N SER A 158 4.15 -1.63 9.50
CA SER A 158 4.95 -1.54 8.28
C SER A 158 5.10 -2.88 7.56
N ARG A 159 5.34 -3.98 8.30
CA ARG A 159 5.41 -5.34 7.74
C ARG A 159 4.08 -5.76 7.12
N ALA A 160 2.98 -5.59 7.84
CA ALA A 160 1.64 -5.90 7.35
C ALA A 160 1.29 -5.09 6.08
N LEU A 161 1.68 -3.82 6.02
CA LEU A 161 1.51 -2.96 4.84
C LEU A 161 2.33 -3.47 3.64
N ILE A 162 3.60 -3.82 3.83
CA ILE A 162 4.45 -4.37 2.76
C ILE A 162 3.85 -5.68 2.23
N ALA A 163 3.41 -6.56 3.13
CA ALA A 163 2.80 -7.83 2.77
C ALA A 163 1.51 -7.62 1.97
N MET A 164 0.56 -6.85 2.51
CA MET A 164 -0.72 -6.53 1.86
C MET A 164 -0.50 -5.90 0.50
N PHE A 165 0.37 -4.90 0.41
CA PHE A 165 0.65 -4.20 -0.83
C PHE A 165 1.25 -5.11 -1.90
N SER A 166 2.27 -5.90 -1.53
CA SER A 166 2.90 -6.87 -2.45
C SER A 166 1.87 -7.85 -2.99
N PHE A 167 0.97 -8.32 -2.11
CA PHE A 167 -0.09 -9.23 -2.50
C PHE A 167 -1.10 -8.59 -3.46
N MET A 168 -1.51 -7.35 -3.22
CA MET A 168 -2.41 -6.59 -4.10
C MET A 168 -1.82 -6.41 -5.50
N GLN A 169 -0.53 -6.08 -5.62
CA GLN A 169 0.16 -5.99 -6.91
C GLN A 169 0.24 -7.35 -7.61
N GLY A 170 0.62 -8.40 -6.89
CA GLY A 170 0.67 -9.77 -7.43
C GLY A 170 -0.68 -10.21 -7.99
N LYS A 171 -1.77 -9.93 -7.24
CA LYS A 171 -3.15 -10.16 -7.70
C LYS A 171 -3.49 -9.36 -8.95
N GLU A 172 -3.06 -8.11 -9.05
CA GLU A 172 -3.26 -7.31 -10.25
C GLU A 172 -2.56 -7.88 -11.47
N PHE A 173 -1.29 -8.29 -11.35
CA PHE A 173 -0.58 -8.96 -12.44
C PHE A 173 -1.23 -10.31 -12.82
N ALA A 174 -1.76 -11.07 -11.86
CA ALA A 174 -2.55 -12.27 -12.16
C ALA A 174 -3.84 -11.94 -12.93
N GLY A 175 -4.47 -10.81 -12.63
CA GLY A 175 -5.63 -10.30 -13.37
C GLY A 175 -5.30 -9.88 -14.81
N GLN A 176 -4.13 -9.31 -15.06
CA GLN A 176 -3.62 -9.00 -16.41
C GLN A 176 -3.27 -10.28 -17.17
N GLU A 177 -2.62 -11.24 -16.50
CA GLU A 177 -2.31 -12.57 -17.05
C GLU A 177 -3.60 -13.25 -17.54
N ARG A 178 -4.64 -13.25 -16.70
CA ARG A 178 -5.96 -13.78 -17.06
C ARG A 178 -6.47 -13.12 -18.35
N ALA A 179 -6.39 -11.79 -18.44
CA ALA A 179 -6.95 -11.05 -19.55
C ALA A 179 -6.23 -11.35 -20.88
N ILE A 180 -4.90 -11.29 -20.87
CA ILE A 180 -4.06 -11.53 -22.05
C ILE A 180 -4.23 -12.97 -22.55
N ALA A 181 -4.13 -13.95 -21.66
CA ALA A 181 -4.27 -15.35 -22.06
C ALA A 181 -5.71 -15.70 -22.48
N ALA A 182 -6.74 -15.13 -21.86
CA ALA A 182 -8.13 -15.37 -22.31
C ALA A 182 -8.34 -14.87 -23.75
N ALA A 183 -7.81 -13.70 -24.09
CA ALA A 183 -7.87 -13.16 -25.45
C ALA A 183 -7.12 -14.04 -26.46
N ALA A 184 -5.93 -14.53 -26.08
CA ALA A 184 -5.12 -15.41 -26.93
C ALA A 184 -5.78 -16.78 -27.14
N PHE A 185 -6.36 -17.38 -26.09
CA PHE A 185 -7.14 -18.61 -26.22
C PHE A 185 -8.38 -18.42 -27.10
N ALA A 186 -9.08 -17.29 -26.98
CA ALA A 186 -10.22 -16.97 -27.83
C ALA A 186 -9.81 -16.77 -29.30
N ALA A 187 -8.64 -16.19 -29.54
CA ALA A 187 -8.05 -16.05 -30.88
C ALA A 187 -7.47 -17.36 -31.43
N GLY A 188 -7.32 -18.40 -30.61
CA GLY A 188 -6.75 -19.69 -30.99
C GLY A 188 -5.24 -19.70 -31.19
N GLN A 189 -4.53 -18.60 -30.92
CA GLN A 189 -3.09 -18.47 -31.15
C GLN A 189 -2.41 -17.62 -30.07
N PHE A 190 -1.16 -17.97 -29.75
CA PHE A 190 -0.28 -17.19 -28.89
C PHE A 190 0.85 -16.62 -29.73
N SER A 191 0.79 -15.32 -30.05
CA SER A 191 1.90 -14.65 -30.71
C SER A 191 3.12 -14.59 -29.80
N GLU A 192 4.29 -14.41 -30.40
CA GLU A 192 5.54 -14.28 -29.64
C GLU A 192 5.50 -13.10 -28.65
N GLU A 193 4.90 -11.98 -29.07
CA GLU A 193 4.72 -10.81 -28.21
C GLU A 193 3.82 -11.13 -27.01
N THR A 194 2.69 -11.81 -27.24
CA THR A 194 1.77 -12.23 -26.16
C THR A 194 2.45 -13.18 -25.19
N ARG A 195 3.24 -14.13 -25.72
CA ARG A 195 4.00 -15.10 -24.92
C ARG A 195 5.03 -14.42 -24.02
N GLN A 196 5.77 -13.45 -24.58
CA GLN A 196 6.73 -12.67 -23.80
C GLN A 196 6.04 -11.86 -22.70
N LYS A 197 4.92 -11.19 -23.00
CA LYS A 197 4.12 -10.45 -22.01
C LYS A 197 3.63 -11.37 -20.89
N LEU A 198 3.17 -12.57 -21.21
CA LEU A 198 2.77 -13.55 -20.19
C LEU A 198 3.93 -13.95 -19.29
N LEU A 199 5.10 -14.29 -19.86
CA LEU A 199 6.29 -14.62 -19.08
C LEU A 199 6.70 -13.47 -18.14
N ASP A 200 6.67 -12.24 -18.64
CA ASP A 200 7.00 -11.05 -17.84
C ASP A 200 6.00 -10.84 -16.69
N LEU A 201 4.70 -11.08 -16.92
CA LEU A 201 3.67 -11.01 -15.87
C LEU A 201 3.82 -12.11 -14.82
N ILE A 202 4.23 -13.31 -15.22
CA ILE A 202 4.49 -14.44 -14.31
C ILE A 202 5.67 -14.09 -13.40
N GLU A 203 6.78 -13.60 -13.97
CA GLU A 203 7.97 -13.19 -13.20
C GLU A 203 7.66 -12.03 -12.24
N ARG A 204 6.79 -11.09 -12.64
CA ARG A 204 6.33 -10.00 -11.76
C ARG A 204 5.51 -10.52 -10.58
N GLN A 205 4.58 -11.45 -10.84
CA GLN A 205 3.80 -12.11 -9.79
C GLN A 205 4.71 -12.80 -8.78
N GLU A 206 5.67 -13.60 -9.25
CA GLU A 206 6.60 -14.33 -8.37
C GLU A 206 7.35 -13.40 -7.43
N ARG A 207 7.85 -12.26 -7.94
CA ARG A 207 8.55 -11.26 -7.10
C ARG A 207 7.64 -10.60 -6.07
N CYS A 208 6.42 -10.25 -6.47
CA CYS A 208 5.40 -9.73 -5.55
C CYS A 208 5.10 -10.75 -4.44
N PHE A 209 4.84 -12.00 -4.80
CA PHE A 209 4.48 -13.03 -3.83
C PHE A 209 5.66 -13.52 -2.97
N ALA A 210 6.89 -13.48 -3.48
CA ALA A 210 8.09 -13.70 -2.69
C ALA A 210 8.22 -12.64 -1.60
N THR A 211 8.08 -11.35 -1.96
CA THR A 211 8.15 -10.31 -0.93
C THR A 211 6.96 -10.38 0.03
N PHE A 212 5.76 -10.72 -0.45
CA PHE A 212 4.66 -11.00 0.47
C PHE A 212 5.04 -12.08 1.49
N ALA A 213 5.66 -13.18 1.05
CA ALA A 213 6.06 -14.28 1.92
C ALA A 213 7.20 -13.92 2.91
N ASP A 214 8.03 -12.93 2.59
CA ASP A 214 9.08 -12.46 3.50
C ASP A 214 8.52 -11.62 4.67
N PHE A 215 7.43 -10.90 4.44
CA PHE A 215 6.88 -9.93 5.40
C PHE A 215 5.60 -10.40 6.10
N ALA A 216 4.82 -11.27 5.47
CA ALA A 216 3.55 -11.75 6.00
C ALA A 216 3.73 -12.69 7.20
N ASP A 217 2.76 -12.65 8.12
CA ASP A 217 2.74 -13.56 9.26
C ASP A 217 2.51 -15.01 8.82
N GLU A 218 2.93 -15.95 9.66
CA GLU A 218 2.85 -17.39 9.40
C GLU A 218 1.46 -17.88 8.94
N PRO A 219 0.33 -17.45 9.53
CA PRO A 219 -0.99 -17.89 9.07
C PRO A 219 -1.29 -17.49 7.61
N HIS A 220 -0.89 -16.28 7.21
CA HIS A 220 -1.07 -15.79 5.84
C HIS A 220 -0.19 -16.55 4.85
N ARG A 221 1.05 -16.85 5.24
CA ARG A 221 1.99 -17.63 4.41
C ARG A 221 1.51 -19.05 4.15
N LEU A 222 0.98 -19.72 5.18
CA LEU A 222 0.44 -21.08 5.05
C LEU A 222 -0.80 -21.12 4.15
N ARG A 223 -1.74 -20.18 4.30
CA ARG A 223 -2.90 -20.08 3.41
C ARG A 223 -2.49 -19.85 1.96
N TRP A 224 -1.51 -18.97 1.72
CA TRP A 224 -0.98 -18.74 0.38
C TRP A 224 -0.32 -19.98 -0.24
N GLN A 225 0.46 -20.75 0.53
CA GLN A 225 1.07 -21.99 0.05
C GLN A 225 0.02 -23.03 -0.36
N GLN A 226 -1.08 -23.13 0.38
CA GLN A 226 -2.19 -24.04 0.06
C GLN A 226 -2.94 -23.65 -1.23
N MET A 227 -2.97 -22.36 -1.60
CA MET A 227 -3.61 -21.91 -2.83
C MET A 227 -2.82 -22.24 -4.11
N GLN A 228 -1.51 -22.49 -4.01
CA GLN A 228 -0.63 -22.69 -5.18
C GLN A 228 -0.73 -24.08 -5.83
N THR A 229 -1.49 -25.02 -5.26
CA THR A 229 -1.49 -26.44 -5.69
C THR A 229 -2.43 -26.78 -6.87
N ASP A 230 -3.02 -25.80 -7.57
CA ASP A 230 -3.92 -26.09 -8.70
C ASP A 230 -3.18 -26.53 -9.97
N SER A 231 -3.11 -27.85 -10.15
CA SER A 231 -2.48 -28.49 -11.32
C SER A 231 -3.13 -28.15 -12.67
N GLN A 232 -4.42 -27.77 -12.71
CA GLN A 232 -5.11 -27.49 -13.97
C GLN A 232 -4.77 -26.09 -14.49
N PHE A 233 -4.76 -25.09 -13.62
CA PHE A 233 -4.36 -23.73 -13.97
C PHE A 233 -2.91 -23.73 -14.50
N GLU A 234 -1.98 -24.35 -13.77
CA GLU A 234 -0.57 -24.43 -14.17
C GLU A 234 -0.36 -25.19 -15.49
N ARG A 235 -1.19 -26.20 -15.77
CA ARG A 235 -1.16 -26.88 -17.09
C ARG A 235 -1.53 -25.93 -18.22
N LEU A 236 -2.61 -25.16 -18.09
CA LEU A 236 -3.00 -24.18 -19.12
C LEU A 236 -1.99 -23.03 -19.23
N ARG A 237 -1.41 -22.60 -18.11
CA ARG A 237 -0.35 -21.59 -18.06
C ARG A 237 0.87 -22.03 -18.87
N ARG A 238 1.31 -23.28 -18.70
CA ARG A 238 2.41 -23.87 -19.50
C ARG A 238 2.08 -23.95 -20.98
N ILE A 239 0.83 -24.30 -21.33
CA ILE A 239 0.37 -24.32 -22.72
C ILE A 239 0.47 -22.92 -23.33
N ALA A 240 -0.03 -21.89 -22.64
CA ALA A 240 0.04 -20.50 -23.06
C ALA A 240 1.49 -20.00 -23.24
N CYS A 241 2.42 -20.43 -22.38
CA CYS A 241 3.83 -20.04 -22.44
C CYS A 241 4.66 -20.81 -23.48
N THR A 242 4.22 -21.99 -23.89
CA THR A 242 4.95 -22.83 -24.87
C THR A 242 4.45 -22.64 -26.29
N GLY A 243 3.28 -22.02 -26.49
CA GLY A 243 2.75 -21.71 -27.82
C GLY A 243 2.42 -22.95 -28.65
N ARG A 244 2.17 -24.12 -28.02
CA ARG A 244 1.67 -25.30 -28.75
C ARG A 244 0.40 -24.92 -29.49
N GLU A 245 0.15 -25.45 -30.68
CA GLU A 245 -1.13 -25.24 -31.38
C GLU A 245 -2.11 -26.38 -31.06
N GLY A 246 -3.41 -26.18 -31.33
CA GLY A 246 -4.42 -27.25 -31.24
C GLY A 246 -5.03 -27.49 -29.86
N PHE A 247 -5.31 -26.43 -29.10
CA PHE A 247 -6.09 -26.54 -27.85
C PHE A 247 -7.58 -26.75 -28.13
N ALA A 248 -8.30 -27.33 -27.16
CA ALA A 248 -9.74 -27.50 -27.26
C ALA A 248 -10.46 -26.13 -27.33
N ALA A 249 -11.56 -26.04 -28.07
CA ALA A 249 -12.31 -24.79 -28.30
C ALA A 249 -12.82 -24.13 -26.99
N ASP A 250 -13.00 -24.92 -25.93
CA ASP A 250 -13.43 -24.46 -24.60
C ASP A 250 -12.27 -23.95 -23.70
N SER A 251 -11.02 -24.05 -24.17
CA SER A 251 -9.82 -23.72 -23.37
C SER A 251 -9.84 -22.27 -22.86
N GLY A 252 -10.36 -21.32 -23.64
CA GLY A 252 -10.46 -19.91 -23.23
C GLY A 252 -11.43 -19.68 -22.07
N LEU A 253 -12.62 -20.32 -22.12
CA LEU A 253 -13.60 -20.26 -21.04
C LEU A 253 -13.08 -20.97 -19.79
N ARG A 254 -12.44 -22.13 -19.96
CA ARG A 254 -11.85 -22.88 -18.85
C ARG A 254 -10.70 -22.11 -18.18
N TRP A 255 -9.82 -21.50 -18.97
CA TRP A 255 -8.77 -20.61 -18.48
C TRP A 255 -9.37 -19.45 -17.67
N PHE A 256 -10.36 -18.75 -18.25
CA PHE A 256 -11.01 -17.63 -17.59
C PHE A 256 -11.64 -18.03 -16.26
N ALA A 257 -12.31 -19.19 -16.20
CA ALA A 257 -12.93 -19.71 -14.99
C ALA A 257 -11.89 -20.03 -13.90
N LEU A 258 -10.85 -20.81 -14.23
CA LEU A 258 -9.78 -21.17 -13.28
C LEU A 258 -9.01 -19.94 -12.78
N ALA A 259 -8.66 -19.03 -13.69
CA ALA A 259 -7.98 -17.79 -13.33
C ALA A 259 -8.86 -16.88 -12.45
N THR A 260 -10.18 -16.85 -12.70
CA THR A 260 -11.13 -16.09 -11.87
C THR A 260 -11.24 -16.71 -10.47
N GLN A 261 -11.34 -18.04 -10.37
CA GLN A 261 -11.33 -18.73 -9.07
C GLN A 261 -10.06 -18.44 -8.28
N ARG A 262 -8.90 -18.46 -8.94
CA ARG A 262 -7.61 -18.10 -8.31
C ARG A 262 -7.61 -16.66 -7.80
N ILE A 263 -8.10 -15.69 -8.59
CA ILE A 263 -8.17 -14.27 -8.19
C ILE A 263 -9.18 -14.06 -7.05
N ASP A 264 -10.30 -14.76 -7.06
CA ASP A 264 -11.29 -14.68 -5.98
C ASP A 264 -10.73 -15.26 -4.66
N ALA A 265 -9.97 -16.37 -4.74
CA ALA A 265 -9.23 -16.89 -3.59
C ALA A 265 -8.16 -15.89 -3.08
N MET A 266 -7.45 -15.22 -3.98
CA MET A 266 -6.53 -14.14 -3.62
C MET A 266 -7.28 -12.99 -2.92
N LYS A 267 -8.48 -12.61 -3.37
CA LYS A 267 -9.26 -11.55 -2.72
C LYS A 267 -9.60 -11.89 -1.26
N ILE A 268 -9.91 -13.15 -0.96
CA ILE A 268 -10.17 -13.60 0.42
C ILE A 268 -8.92 -13.38 1.28
N GLU A 269 -7.74 -13.73 0.77
CA GLU A 269 -6.49 -13.52 1.50
C GLU A 269 -6.14 -12.03 1.67
N GLU A 270 -6.38 -11.22 0.64
CA GLU A 270 -6.23 -9.76 0.70
C GLU A 270 -7.15 -9.14 1.76
N ASP A 271 -8.39 -9.61 1.89
CA ASP A 271 -9.32 -9.17 2.93
C ASP A 271 -8.83 -9.57 4.32
N ALA A 272 -8.28 -10.78 4.47
CA ALA A 272 -7.68 -11.22 5.72
C ALA A 272 -6.45 -10.37 6.09
N LEU A 273 -5.62 -9.99 5.11
CA LEU A 273 -4.46 -9.10 5.32
C LEU A 273 -4.92 -7.70 5.76
N ALA A 274 -5.97 -7.16 5.14
CA ALA A 274 -6.55 -5.88 5.53
C ALA A 274 -7.10 -5.92 6.97
N GLN A 275 -7.77 -7.00 7.35
CA GLN A 275 -8.27 -7.19 8.71
C GLN A 275 -7.13 -7.28 9.74
N THR A 276 -6.06 -7.99 9.41
CA THR A 276 -4.88 -8.15 10.27
C THR A 276 -4.16 -6.82 10.47
N LEU A 277 -3.98 -6.05 9.40
CA LEU A 277 -3.48 -4.67 9.47
C LEU A 277 -4.30 -3.81 10.44
N MET A 278 -5.63 -3.84 10.31
CA MET A 278 -6.54 -3.10 11.19
C MET A 278 -6.49 -3.59 12.63
N ALA A 279 -6.34 -4.90 12.86
CA ALA A 279 -6.16 -5.46 14.19
C ALA A 279 -4.86 -4.97 14.84
N HIS A 280 -3.73 -4.96 14.11
CA HIS A 280 -2.47 -4.41 14.61
C HIS A 280 -2.58 -2.93 14.98
N CYS A 281 -3.19 -2.11 14.11
CA CYS A 281 -3.43 -0.70 14.41
C CYS A 281 -4.24 -0.54 15.71
N ARG A 282 -5.36 -1.26 15.87
CA ARG A 282 -6.21 -1.17 17.06
C ARG A 282 -5.52 -1.66 18.34
N ALA A 283 -4.82 -2.79 18.27
CA ALA A 283 -4.09 -3.33 19.40
C ALA A 283 -3.00 -2.36 19.89
N ARG A 284 -2.29 -1.73 18.94
CA ARG A 284 -1.25 -0.75 19.25
C ARG A 284 -1.82 0.55 19.83
N ILE A 285 -2.96 1.03 19.33
CA ILE A 285 -3.70 2.16 19.94
C ILE A 285 -4.09 1.82 21.38
N ALA A 286 -4.76 0.69 21.60
CA ALA A 286 -5.26 0.30 22.92
C ALA A 286 -4.14 0.19 23.96
N ALA A 287 -3.04 -0.48 23.60
CA ALA A 287 -1.89 -0.60 24.48
C ALA A 287 -1.14 0.74 24.68
N ALA A 288 -1.27 1.70 23.77
CA ALA A 288 -0.62 3.01 23.89
C ALA A 288 -1.45 3.90 24.83
N GLU A 289 -2.78 3.80 24.75
CA GLU A 289 -3.72 4.44 25.66
C GLU A 289 -3.53 3.91 27.08
N GLN A 290 -3.45 2.59 27.26
CA GLN A 290 -3.21 1.98 28.57
C GLN A 290 -1.87 2.41 29.17
N ALA A 291 -0.79 2.41 28.37
CA ALA A 291 0.51 2.89 28.83
C ALA A 291 0.49 4.38 29.21
N SER A 292 -0.27 5.21 28.48
CA SER A 292 -0.44 6.63 28.79
C SER A 292 -1.18 6.83 30.11
N HIS A 293 -2.25 6.06 30.36
CA HIS A 293 -2.98 6.12 31.63
C HIS A 293 -2.14 5.68 32.82
N GLN A 294 -1.37 4.60 32.68
CA GLN A 294 -0.47 4.12 33.73
C GLN A 294 0.60 5.16 34.06
N GLN A 295 1.25 5.73 33.04
CA GLN A 295 2.27 6.76 33.22
C GLN A 295 1.70 8.03 33.87
N GLN A 296 0.46 8.40 33.54
CA GLN A 296 -0.22 9.53 34.16
C GLN A 296 -0.50 9.26 35.65
N ALA A 297 -0.98 8.08 36.00
CA ALA A 297 -1.20 7.67 37.39
C ALA A 297 0.11 7.61 38.20
N ASP A 298 1.20 7.09 37.60
CA ASP A 298 2.51 7.05 38.24
C ASP A 298 3.05 8.47 38.50
N ILE A 299 2.86 9.40 37.56
CA ILE A 299 3.25 10.81 37.71
C ILE A 299 2.40 11.50 38.78
N GLU A 300 1.07 11.30 38.79
CA GLU A 300 0.17 11.86 39.81
C GLU A 300 0.50 11.35 41.21
N SER A 301 0.84 10.07 41.37
CA SER A 301 1.30 9.48 42.64
C SER A 301 2.64 10.05 43.12
N LEU A 302 3.44 10.61 42.22
CA LEU A 302 4.74 11.20 42.50
C LEU A 302 4.65 12.72 42.77
N MET A 303 3.53 13.37 42.43
CA MET A 303 3.32 14.78 42.77
C MET A 303 2.87 14.92 44.24
N PRO A 304 3.40 15.90 45.01
CA PRO A 304 2.98 16.10 46.38
C PRO A 304 1.50 16.50 46.47
N GLN A 305 0.78 16.00 47.47
CA GLN A 305 -0.53 16.53 47.81
C GLN A 305 -0.39 17.96 48.37
N PRO A 306 -1.33 18.86 48.09
CA PRO A 306 -1.24 20.28 48.47
C PRO A 306 -1.12 20.53 49.99
N GLU A 307 -1.34 19.52 50.83
CA GLU A 307 -1.23 19.64 52.30
C GLU A 307 0.22 19.44 52.84
N GLU A 308 1.18 18.98 52.04
CA GLU A 308 2.56 18.73 52.49
C GLU A 308 3.56 19.89 52.27
N GLU A 309 3.14 21.03 51.71
CA GLU A 309 4.04 22.14 51.38
C GLU A 309 4.60 22.89 52.60
N GLU A 310 3.99 22.77 53.79
CA GLU A 310 4.41 23.53 54.98
C GLU A 310 5.56 22.92 55.79
N SER A 311 6.05 21.72 55.48
CA SER A 311 7.15 21.13 56.25
C SER A 311 8.12 20.32 55.42
N ARG A 312 9.26 20.94 55.05
CA ARG A 312 10.60 20.46 55.42
C ARG A 312 11.69 21.25 54.68
N TYR A 313 12.32 22.16 55.41
CA TYR A 313 13.73 22.47 55.21
C TYR A 313 14.54 21.27 55.73
N SER A 314 15.41 20.69 54.91
CA SER A 314 16.51 19.86 55.43
C SER A 314 17.77 20.09 54.60
N VAL A 315 18.67 20.86 55.19
CA VAL A 315 20.10 20.94 54.88
C VAL A 315 20.75 19.65 55.37
N PHE A 316 21.50 18.97 54.51
CA PHE A 316 22.68 18.22 54.92
C PHE A 316 23.66 18.11 53.74
N ILE A 317 24.86 18.66 53.93
CA ILE A 317 26.01 18.54 53.04
C ILE A 317 26.78 17.31 53.50
N ASP A 318 26.99 16.31 52.63
CA ASP A 318 28.33 15.76 52.48
C ASP A 318 28.62 15.19 51.08
N ASN A 319 29.89 15.34 50.74
CA ASN A 319 30.66 15.32 49.50
C ASN A 319 30.37 14.20 48.46
N HIS A 320 29.54 14.47 47.46
CA HIS A 320 29.72 14.09 46.04
C HIS A 320 28.72 14.88 45.19
N GLY A 321 29.22 15.78 44.34
CA GLY A 321 28.43 16.83 43.69
C GLY A 321 27.20 16.35 42.92
N TRP A 322 26.04 16.86 43.32
CA TRP A 322 24.81 16.89 42.53
C TRP A 322 24.35 18.35 42.44
N LEU A 323 24.07 18.82 41.23
CA LEU A 323 23.50 20.15 40.99
C LEU A 323 22.12 20.23 41.66
N GLU A 324 22.01 21.08 42.69
CA GLU A 324 20.74 21.52 43.26
C GLU A 324 19.97 22.32 42.19
N SER A 325 19.02 21.67 41.52
CA SER A 325 17.93 22.39 40.85
C SER A 325 16.82 22.61 41.86
N GLY A 326 16.42 23.86 42.08
CA GLY A 326 15.40 24.25 43.04
C GLY A 326 14.17 23.33 43.04
N GLY A 327 13.84 22.80 44.22
CA GLY A 327 12.51 22.31 44.55
C GLY A 327 12.11 20.90 44.11
N VAL A 328 13.01 20.07 43.57
CA VAL A 328 12.66 18.68 43.18
C VAL A 328 13.23 17.70 44.19
N ARG A 329 12.39 16.92 44.89
CA ARG A 329 12.85 15.79 45.74
C ARG A 329 13.79 14.90 44.88
N PRO A 330 14.99 14.50 45.37
CA PRO A 330 15.97 13.72 44.59
C PRO A 330 15.41 12.43 43.95
N GLN A 331 14.37 11.86 44.57
CA GLN A 331 13.64 10.69 44.08
C GLN A 331 12.82 10.98 42.81
N LEU A 332 12.20 12.17 42.71
CA LEU A 332 11.44 12.61 41.54
C LEU A 332 12.35 12.90 40.35
N GLY A 333 13.49 13.55 40.60
CA GLY A 333 14.50 13.78 39.57
C GLY A 333 15.05 12.48 38.97
N ARG A 334 15.35 11.48 39.81
CA ARG A 334 15.80 10.16 39.36
C ARG A 334 14.72 9.41 38.58
N SER A 335 13.49 9.40 39.07
CA SER A 335 12.35 8.75 38.39
C SER A 335 12.06 9.38 37.02
N LEU A 336 12.03 10.71 36.93
CA LEU A 336 11.85 11.42 35.66
C LEU A 336 13.00 11.17 34.67
N LEU A 337 14.25 11.18 35.14
CA LEU A 337 15.40 10.83 34.30
C LEU A 337 15.32 9.40 33.78
N THR A 338 14.91 8.44 34.61
CA THR A 338 14.71 7.05 34.17
C THR A 338 13.60 6.93 33.12
N LEU A 339 12.49 7.66 33.27
CA LEU A 339 11.40 7.67 32.29
C LEU A 339 11.84 8.28 30.96
N VAL A 340 12.59 9.39 30.98
CA VAL A 340 13.15 10.02 29.76
C VAL A 340 14.13 9.08 29.07
N GLN A 341 15.03 8.43 29.82
CA GLN A 341 16.00 7.47 29.28
C GLN A 341 15.30 6.24 28.69
N GLN A 342 14.28 5.71 29.37
CA GLN A 342 13.49 4.58 28.88
C GLN A 342 12.75 4.94 27.59
N GLN A 343 12.15 6.13 27.51
CA GLN A 343 11.51 6.63 26.29
C GLN A 343 12.52 6.77 25.15
N SER A 344 13.68 7.39 25.41
CA SER A 344 14.72 7.57 24.39
C SER A 344 15.22 6.23 23.85
N ARG A 345 15.49 5.25 24.72
CA ARG A 345 15.92 3.90 24.31
C ARG A 345 14.85 3.19 23.48
N ARG A 346 13.57 3.30 23.88
CA ARG A 346 12.45 2.72 23.11
C ARG A 346 12.37 3.34 21.73
N LEU A 347 12.43 4.66 21.61
CA LEU A 347 12.37 5.36 20.33
C LEU A 347 13.54 4.99 19.42
N GLN A 348 14.76 4.90 19.98
CA GLN A 348 15.94 4.44 19.24
C GLN A 348 15.78 3.01 18.71
N ALA A 349 15.27 2.08 19.54
CA ALA A 349 15.04 0.71 19.11
C ALA A 349 14.01 0.63 17.97
N LEU A 350 12.89 1.36 18.09
CA LEU A 350 11.89 1.47 17.03
C LEU A 350 12.48 2.05 15.74
N ASP A 351 13.28 3.13 15.83
CA ASP A 351 13.92 3.73 14.67
C ASP A 351 14.87 2.77 13.96
N THR A 352 15.64 1.96 14.70
CA THR A 352 16.55 0.97 14.10
C THR A 352 15.79 -0.14 13.37
N GLU A 353 14.68 -0.63 13.93
CA GLU A 353 13.86 -1.66 13.30
C GLU A 353 13.11 -1.12 12.08
N LEU A 354 12.61 0.11 12.17
CA LEU A 354 11.93 0.79 11.08
C LEU A 354 12.87 1.15 9.94
N ALA A 355 14.16 1.37 10.18
CA ALA A 355 15.10 1.78 9.13
C ALA A 355 15.13 0.78 7.96
N ALA A 356 15.28 -0.51 8.24
CA ALA A 356 15.32 -1.55 7.22
C ALA A 356 13.97 -1.75 6.50
N LEU A 357 12.86 -1.68 7.26
CA LEU A 357 11.50 -1.80 6.70
C LEU A 357 11.15 -0.60 5.80
N ARG A 358 11.52 0.61 6.24
CA ARG A 358 11.37 1.85 5.48
C ARG A 358 12.25 1.86 4.25
N GLU A 359 13.46 1.31 4.32
CA GLU A 359 14.32 1.16 3.15
C GLU A 359 13.58 0.34 2.08
N THR A 360 13.09 -0.85 2.40
CA THR A 360 12.33 -1.70 1.45
C THR A 360 11.12 -0.97 0.85
N LEU A 361 10.34 -0.26 1.66
CA LEU A 361 9.21 0.56 1.20
C LEU A 361 9.66 1.71 0.29
N ASN A 362 10.72 2.41 0.68
CA ASN A 362 11.27 3.54 -0.08
C ASN A 362 11.86 3.09 -1.41
N GLU A 363 12.56 1.95 -1.46
CA GLU A 363 13.10 1.42 -2.71
C GLU A 363 11.98 1.19 -3.72
N ARG A 364 10.89 0.55 -3.28
CA ARG A 364 9.71 0.29 -4.11
C ARG A 364 9.03 1.57 -4.55
N LYS A 365 8.87 2.51 -3.62
CA LYS A 365 8.30 3.82 -3.90
C LYS A 365 9.11 4.58 -4.94
N GLN A 366 10.44 4.52 -4.87
CA GLN A 366 11.33 5.12 -5.87
C GLN A 366 11.16 4.45 -7.23
N ILE A 367 11.09 3.12 -7.27
CA ILE A 367 10.86 2.37 -8.52
C ILE A 367 9.51 2.76 -9.16
N GLU A 368 8.43 2.78 -8.39
CA GLU A 368 7.10 3.18 -8.89
C GLU A 368 7.07 4.64 -9.37
N ARG A 369 7.77 5.54 -8.67
CA ARG A 369 7.89 6.95 -9.07
C ARG A 369 8.69 7.10 -10.36
N ALA A 370 9.82 6.41 -10.49
CA ALA A 370 10.61 6.42 -11.71
C ALA A 370 9.85 5.84 -12.90
N LYS A 371 9.07 4.77 -12.68
CA LYS A 371 8.13 4.25 -13.70
C LYS A 371 7.12 5.33 -14.10
N SER A 372 6.44 5.93 -13.13
CA SER A 372 5.43 6.96 -13.38
C SER A 372 6.00 8.15 -14.15
N LEU A 373 7.23 8.57 -13.84
CA LEU A 373 7.93 9.63 -14.55
C LEU A 373 8.23 9.25 -16.01
N LEU A 374 8.73 8.04 -16.25
CA LEU A 374 8.98 7.52 -17.59
C LEU A 374 7.70 7.47 -18.42
N MET A 375 6.59 7.07 -17.80
CA MET A 375 5.28 7.06 -18.44
C MET A 375 4.83 8.47 -18.82
N GLN A 376 5.01 9.45 -17.93
CA GLN A 376 4.61 10.84 -18.19
C GLN A 376 5.47 11.52 -19.27
N HIS A 377 6.80 11.41 -19.20
CA HIS A 377 7.70 12.13 -20.09
C HIS A 377 7.99 11.42 -21.42
N ARG A 378 7.95 10.08 -21.43
CA ARG A 378 8.24 9.29 -22.64
C ARG A 378 7.02 8.58 -23.22
N GLN A 379 5.83 8.77 -22.64
CA GLN A 379 4.58 8.14 -23.07
C GLN A 379 4.69 6.61 -23.16
N LEU A 380 5.56 6.02 -22.33
CA LEU A 380 5.74 4.57 -22.28
C LEU A 380 4.59 3.93 -21.50
N SER A 381 4.23 2.71 -21.89
CA SER A 381 3.43 1.87 -21.01
C SER A 381 4.19 1.51 -19.74
N GLU A 382 3.50 1.13 -18.68
CA GLU A 382 4.16 0.70 -17.43
C GLU A 382 5.12 -0.47 -17.67
N GLU A 383 4.74 -1.37 -18.58
CA GLU A 383 5.53 -2.54 -18.90
C GLU A 383 6.87 -2.14 -19.52
N GLU A 384 6.82 -1.23 -20.50
CA GLU A 384 7.99 -0.66 -21.17
C GLU A 384 8.84 0.18 -20.22
N ALA A 385 8.22 0.98 -19.34
CA ALA A 385 8.91 1.78 -18.34
C ALA A 385 9.70 0.88 -17.36
N TYR A 386 9.10 -0.22 -16.91
CA TYR A 386 9.80 -1.19 -16.06
C TYR A 386 10.93 -1.89 -16.83
N LYS A 387 10.70 -2.29 -18.08
CA LYS A 387 11.73 -2.91 -18.94
C LYS A 387 12.90 -1.96 -19.19
N THR A 388 12.64 -0.67 -19.40
CA THR A 388 13.69 0.34 -19.57
C THR A 388 14.49 0.55 -18.28
N LEU A 389 13.84 0.64 -17.12
CA LEU A 389 14.54 0.72 -15.84
C LEU A 389 15.42 -0.52 -15.61
N ARG A 390 14.88 -1.72 -15.90
CA ARG A 390 15.62 -2.98 -15.77
C ARG A 390 16.79 -3.06 -16.73
N SER A 391 16.62 -2.69 -18.00
CA SER A 391 17.70 -2.72 -18.99
C SER A 391 18.79 -1.71 -18.64
N MET A 392 18.42 -0.52 -18.15
CA MET A 392 19.38 0.46 -17.65
C MET A 392 20.15 -0.06 -16.43
N ALA A 393 19.46 -0.72 -15.49
CA ALA A 393 20.07 -1.34 -14.32
C ALA A 393 21.07 -2.45 -14.72
N MET A 394 20.69 -3.31 -15.66
CA MET A 394 21.56 -4.39 -16.18
C MET A 394 22.76 -3.83 -16.94
N ASN A 395 22.55 -2.86 -17.83
CA ASN A 395 23.63 -2.25 -18.63
C ASN A 395 24.64 -1.50 -17.75
N GLN A 396 24.20 -0.96 -16.61
CA GLN A 396 25.06 -0.24 -15.66
C GLN A 396 25.55 -1.11 -14.49
N ASN A 397 25.16 -2.39 -14.42
CA ASN A 397 25.45 -3.28 -13.29
C ASN A 397 25.06 -2.68 -11.92
N LYS A 398 23.91 -2.01 -11.88
CA LYS A 398 23.38 -1.36 -10.67
C LYS A 398 22.06 -1.97 -10.23
N LYS A 399 21.70 -1.74 -8.97
CA LYS A 399 20.37 -2.12 -8.49
C LYS A 399 19.30 -1.26 -9.18
N LEU A 400 18.11 -1.83 -9.36
CA LEU A 400 16.99 -1.14 -9.99
C LEU A 400 16.63 0.17 -9.27
N VAL A 401 16.69 0.16 -7.93
CA VAL A 401 16.41 1.32 -7.10
C VAL A 401 17.42 2.45 -7.31
N GLU A 402 18.70 2.15 -7.51
CA GLU A 402 19.74 3.15 -7.72
C GLU A 402 19.52 3.91 -9.03
N ILE A 403 19.13 3.20 -10.09
CA ILE A 403 18.73 3.81 -11.36
C ILE A 403 17.46 4.64 -11.20
N ALA A 404 16.45 4.11 -10.50
CA ALA A 404 15.22 4.83 -10.23
C ALA A 404 15.50 6.15 -9.47
N GLY A 405 16.34 6.11 -8.43
CA GLY A 405 16.77 7.28 -7.67
C GLY A 405 17.55 8.28 -8.53
N ALA A 406 18.49 7.81 -9.35
CA ALA A 406 19.25 8.68 -10.27
C ALA A 406 18.32 9.38 -11.28
N MET A 407 17.32 8.68 -11.81
CA MET A 407 16.34 9.27 -12.72
C MET A 407 15.46 10.31 -12.04
N LEU A 408 15.02 10.05 -10.81
CA LEU A 408 14.24 11.01 -10.04
C LEU A 408 15.05 12.24 -9.63
N ALA A 409 16.36 12.10 -9.41
CA ALA A 409 17.24 13.24 -9.15
C ALA A 409 17.44 14.13 -10.38
N VAL A 410 17.44 13.54 -11.58
CA VAL A 410 17.52 14.28 -12.85
C VAL A 410 16.15 14.81 -13.29
N ALA A 411 15.05 14.30 -12.72
CA ALA A 411 13.69 14.76 -13.00
C ALA A 411 13.49 16.26 -12.78
N ASP A 412 14.11 16.80 -11.73
CA ASP A 412 14.05 18.23 -11.39
C ASP A 412 14.71 19.11 -12.47
N VAL A 413 15.49 18.52 -13.39
CA VAL A 413 16.15 19.18 -14.52
C VAL A 413 15.32 19.09 -15.81
N PHE A 414 14.36 18.17 -15.92
CA PHE A 414 13.48 18.06 -17.09
C PHE A 414 12.27 19.00 -16.91
N PRO A 415 12.13 20.05 -17.75
CA PRO A 415 10.93 20.88 -17.70
C PRO A 415 9.69 20.04 -18.06
N LEU A 416 8.60 20.26 -17.32
CA LEU A 416 7.26 19.77 -17.69
C LEU A 416 6.98 20.18 -19.15
N PRO A 417 6.49 19.28 -20.02
CA PRO A 417 6.01 19.72 -21.34
C PRO A 417 4.89 20.76 -21.13
N PRO A 418 4.83 21.82 -21.96
CA PRO A 418 3.77 22.80 -21.87
C PRO A 418 2.41 22.11 -22.00
N LYS A 419 1.48 22.44 -21.10
CA LYS A 419 0.08 22.03 -21.19
C LYS A 419 -0.50 22.63 -22.47
N GLU A 420 -0.81 21.80 -23.46
CA GLU A 420 -1.77 22.13 -24.52
C GLU A 420 -3.18 21.74 -24.10
#